data_AF-R7V4F7-F1
#
_entry.id   AF-R7V4F7-F1
#
_cell.length_a   1.000
_cell.length_b   1.000
_cell.length_c   1.000
_cell.angle_alpha   90.00
_cell.angle_beta   90.00
_cell.angle_gamma   90.00
#
_symmetry.space_group_name_H-M   'P 1'
#
loop_
_entity.id
_entity.type
_entity.pdbx_description
1 polymer ?
#
loop_
_entity_poly.entity_id
_entity_poly.type
_entity_poly.pdbx_seq_one_letter_code
_entity_poly.pdbx_strand_id
1 'polypeptide(L)' 'MSLVSVVYKSVFRRSSTFALAIVAGAFGFERIFDPTCDAVFAYINRGKLYDDCKATFAAQGGAEEE' A
#
# COMPACT_ATOMS: atom_id res chain seq x y z
N MET A 1 22.17 -10.42 25.27
CA MET A 1 21.98 -10.57 23.80
C MET A 1 21.06 -9.45 23.34
N SER A 2 21.44 -8.66 22.33
CA SER A 2 20.55 -7.64 21.78
C SER A 2 19.60 -8.27 20.75
N LEU A 3 18.40 -7.69 20.62
CA LEU A 3 17.37 -8.12 19.67
C LEU A 3 17.90 -8.12 18.22
N VAL A 4 18.71 -7.11 17.88
CA VAL A 4 19.42 -7.02 16.59
C VAL A 4 20.38 -8.19 16.39
N SER A 5 21.09 -8.59 17.45
CA SER A 5 22.03 -9.73 17.41
C SER A 5 21.31 -11.06 17.16
N VAL A 6 20.10 -11.23 17.71
CA VAL A 6 19.28 -12.42 17.53
C VAL A 6 18.74 -12.48 16.10
N VAL A 7 18.16 -11.38 15.63
CA VAL A 7 17.61 -11.27 14.26
C VAL A 7 18.70 -11.50 13.20
N TYR A 8 19.88 -10.90 13.39
CA TYR A 8 21.01 -11.12 12.47
C TYR A 8 21.42 -12.59 12.42
N LYS A 9 21.62 -13.23 13.57
CA LYS A 9 22.06 -14.63 13.63
C LYS A 9 21.02 -15.61 13.09
N SER A 10 19.73 -15.33 13.28
CA SER A 10 18.63 -16.23 12.89
C SER A 10 18.20 -16.07 11.43
N VAL A 11 18.18 -14.85 10.90
CA VAL A 11 17.56 -14.57 9.59
C VAL A 11 18.59 -14.07 8.57
N PHE A 12 19.45 -13.13 8.96
CA PHE A 12 20.31 -12.40 8.02
C PHE A 12 21.73 -13.00 7.84
N ARG A 13 22.14 -13.96 8.67
CA ARG A 13 23.51 -14.53 8.65
C ARG A 13 23.79 -15.46 7.47
N ARG A 14 22.79 -16.18 6.96
CA ARG A 14 22.95 -17.10 5.82
C ARG A 14 22.31 -16.47 4.58
N SER A 15 23.02 -16.50 3.44
CA SER A 15 22.55 -15.85 2.21
C SER A 15 21.20 -16.41 1.71
N SER A 16 20.94 -17.71 1.90
CA SER A 16 19.67 -18.33 1.53
C SER A 16 18.49 -17.87 2.39
N THR A 17 18.65 -17.82 3.72
CA THR A 17 17.59 -17.32 4.63
C THR A 17 17.41 -15.81 4.49
N PHE A 18 18.49 -15.09 4.17
CA PHE A 18 18.46 -13.67 3.87
C PHE A 18 17.65 -13.37 2.60
N ALA A 19 17.92 -14.09 1.51
CA ALA A 19 17.16 -13.95 0.27
C ALA A 19 15.67 -14.27 0.48
N LEU A 20 15.36 -15.34 1.21
CA LEU A 20 13.98 -15.69 1.56
C LEU A 20 13.30 -14.59 2.37
N ALA A 21 14.01 -14.00 3.35
CA ALA A 21 13.48 -12.90 4.16
C ALA A 21 13.22 -11.64 3.33
N ILE A 22 14.09 -11.32 2.36
CA ILE A 22 13.87 -10.20 1.44
C ILE A 22 12.62 -10.44 0.61
N VAL A 23 12.49 -11.61 -0.02
CA VAL A 23 11.34 -11.91 -0.88
C VAL A 23 10.06 -11.88 -0.07
N ALA A 24 9.99 -12.60 1.05
CA ALA A 24 8.82 -12.61 1.92
C ALA A 24 8.48 -11.21 2.46
N GLY A 25 9.51 -10.44 2.82
CA GLY A 25 9.36 -9.06 3.27
C GLY A 25 8.83 -8.14 2.18
N ALA A 26 9.32 -8.25 0.95
CA ALA A 26 8.88 -7.45 -0.18
C ALA A 26 7.42 -7.72 -0.53
N PHE A 27 7.02 -8.99 -0.65
CA PHE A 27 5.63 -9.37 -0.89
C PHE A 27 4.68 -8.92 0.23
N GLY A 28 5.10 -9.09 1.49
CA GLY A 28 4.32 -8.61 2.63
C GLY A 28 4.22 -7.08 2.68
N PHE A 29 5.30 -6.39 2.33
CA PHE A 29 5.37 -4.93 2.29
C PHE A 29 4.45 -4.36 1.22
N GLU A 30 4.55 -4.84 -0.03
CA GLU A 30 3.68 -4.41 -1.15
C GLU A 30 2.19 -4.46 -0.76
N ARG A 31 1.75 -5.59 -0.20
CA ARG A 31 0.34 -5.80 0.14
C ARG A 31 -0.23 -4.80 1.15
N ILE A 32 0.63 -4.23 1.99
CA ILE A 32 0.27 -3.26 3.04
C ILE A 32 0.55 -1.84 2.56
N PHE A 33 1.68 -1.63 1.91
CA PHE A 33 2.20 -0.31 1.56
C PHE A 33 1.35 0.36 0.49
N ASP A 34 1.01 -0.35 -0.59
CA ASP A 34 0.20 0.19 -1.68
C ASP A 34 -1.16 0.73 -1.20
N PRO A 35 -2.03 -0.05 -0.53
CA PRO A 35 -3.31 0.48 -0.06
C PRO A 35 -3.15 1.57 1.01
N THR A 36 -2.05 1.55 1.78
CA THR A 36 -1.77 2.60 2.76
C THR A 36 -1.43 3.91 2.06
N CYS A 37 -0.57 3.86 1.04
CA CYS A 37 -0.19 5.02 0.24
C CYS A 37 -1.39 5.58 -0.50
N ASP A 38 -2.23 4.74 -1.11
CA ASP A 38 -3.46 5.16 -1.76
C ASP A 38 -4.42 5.85 -0.78
N ALA A 39 -4.59 5.29 0.42
CA ALA A 39 -5.44 5.90 1.45
C ALA A 39 -4.90 7.26 1.91
N VAL A 40 -3.58 7.38 2.11
CA VAL A 40 -2.93 8.66 2.46
C VAL A 40 -3.09 9.68 1.33
N PHE A 41 -2.87 9.27 0.09
CA PHE A 41 -3.01 10.12 -1.08
C PHE A 41 -4.45 10.62 -1.24
N ALA A 42 -5.43 9.71 -1.15
CA ALA A 42 -6.85 10.03 -1.21
C ALA A 42 -7.24 10.97 -0.06
N TYR A 43 -6.72 10.73 1.16
CA TYR A 43 -6.96 11.61 2.30
C TYR A 43 -6.46 13.04 2.07
N ILE A 44 -5.25 13.19 1.52
CA ILE A 44 -4.66 14.50 1.25
C ILE A 44 -5.42 15.25 0.14
N ASN A 45 -5.96 14.53 -0.84
CA ASN A 45 -6.60 15.11 -2.02
C ASN A 45 -8.13 15.04 -2.00
N ARG A 46 -8.75 14.80 -0.84
CA ARG A 46 -10.21 14.69 -0.68
C ARG A 46 -10.95 15.82 -1.40
N GLY A 47 -11.99 15.45 -2.15
CA GLY A 47 -12.84 16.35 -2.93
C GLY A 47 -12.25 16.76 -4.28
N LYS A 48 -11.05 16.27 -4.63
CA LYS A 48 -10.41 16.50 -5.94
C LYS A 48 -10.31 15.23 -6.78
N LEU A 49 -10.38 14.05 -6.16
CA LEU A 49 -10.32 12.79 -6.90
C LEU A 49 -11.60 12.59 -7.68
N TYR A 50 -11.49 11.94 -8.84
CA TYR A 50 -12.66 11.55 -9.62
C TYR A 50 -13.64 10.72 -8.79
N ASP A 51 -13.14 9.82 -7.93
CA ASP A 51 -13.98 8.99 -7.06
C ASP A 51 -14.86 9.81 -6.10
N ASP A 52 -14.38 10.98 -5.65
CA ASP A 52 -15.14 11.90 -4.81
C ASP A 52 -16.21 12.67 -5.61
N CYS A 53 -15.92 12.98 -6.88
CA CYS A 53 -16.81 13.72 -7.77
C CYS A 53 -17.75 12.83 -8.60
N LYS A 54 -17.57 11.51 -8.54
CA LYS A 54 -18.26 10.54 -9.41
C LYS A 54 -19.78 10.59 -9.26
N ALA A 55 -20.27 10.81 -8.05
CA ALA A 55 -21.70 10.95 -7.77
C ALA A 55 -22.30 12.16 -8.51
N THR A 56 -21.54 13.26 -8.62
CA THR A 56 -21.95 14.47 -9.34
C THR A 56 -21.99 14.23 -10.85
N PHE A 57 -20.98 13.57 -11.42
CA PHE A 57 -20.96 13.25 -12.85
C PHE A 57 -22.03 12.23 -13.25
N ALA A 58 -22.27 11.21 -12.42
CA ALA A 58 -23.34 10.24 -12.65
C ALA A 58 -24.72 10.90 -12.64
N ALA A 59 -24.94 11.88 -11.77
CA ALA A 59 -26.17 12.66 -11.74
C ALA A 59 -26.31 13.62 -12.94
N GLN A 60 -25.20 14.19 -13.43
CA GLN A 60 -25.20 15.05 -14.62
C GLN A 60 -25.42 14.29 -15.93
N GLY A 61 -24.82 13.11 -16.10
CA GLY A 61 -25.04 12.27 -17.28
C GLY A 61 -26.47 11.75 -17.42
N GLY A 62 -27.20 11.60 -16.31
CA GLY A 62 -28.64 11.31 -16.34
C GLY A 62 -29.54 12.53 -16.59
N ALA A 63 -29.03 13.75 -16.39
CA ALA A 63 -29.76 15.00 -16.63
C ALA A 63 -29.57 15.55 -18.06
N GLU A 64 -28.59 15.04 -18.81
CA GLU A 64 -28.41 15.35 -20.24
C GLU A 64 -29.18 14.38 -21.16
N GLU A 65 -29.71 13.26 -20.62
CA GLU A 65 -30.50 12.26 -21.36
C GLU A 65 -32.04 12.40 -21.18
N GLU A 66 -32.53 13.31 -20.31
CA GLU A 66 -33.95 13.74 -20.22
C GLU A 66 -34.17 15.13 -20.83
#